data_AF-A0A7H9SKC4-F1
#
_entry.id   AF-A0A7H9SKC4-F1
#
_cell.length_a   1.000
_cell.length_b   1.000
_cell.length_c   1.000
_cell.angle_alpha   90.00
_cell.angle_beta   90.00
_cell.angle_gamma   90.00
#
_symmetry.space_group_name_H-M   'P 1'
#
loop_
_entity.id
_entity.type
_entity.pdbx_description
1 polymer ?
#
loop_
_entity_poly.entity_id
_entity_poly.type
_entity_poly.pdbx_seq_one_letter_code
_entity_poly.pdbx_strand_id
1 'polypeptide(L)' 'HGWNTCLVRTGVFQGKDNDDNNPANFGVFPNVLEAVKAAVRKELGQDFKFKWNPKV' A
#
# COMPACT_ATOMS: atom_id res chain seq x y z
N HIS A 1 17.38 6.31 -0.47
CA HIS A 1 17.28 4.85 -0.26
C HIS A 1 16.60 4.08 -1.40
N GLY A 2 16.08 4.72 -2.46
CA GLY A 2 15.68 4.04 -3.71
C GLY A 2 14.47 3.08 -3.61
N TRP A 3 13.91 2.89 -2.42
CA TRP A 3 12.78 1.99 -2.20
C TRP A 3 11.45 2.71 -2.39
N ASN A 4 10.44 1.94 -2.81
CA ASN A 4 9.06 2.42 -2.79
C ASN A 4 8.53 2.46 -1.35
N THR A 5 7.85 3.52 -0.97
CA THR A 5 7.36 3.78 0.40
C THR A 5 5.85 4.01 0.40
N CYS A 6 5.17 3.32 1.32
CA CYS A 6 3.73 3.47 1.56
C CYS A 6 3.52 4.13 2.93
N LEU A 7 2.74 5.21 2.98
CA LEU A 7 2.35 5.85 4.24
C LEU A 7 0.96 5.37 4.67
N VAL A 8 0.79 5.01 5.94
CA VAL A 8 -0.48 4.53 6.49
C VAL A 8 -1.01 5.46 7.57
N ARG A 9 -2.34 5.61 7.63
CA ARG A 9 -3.02 6.55 8.55
C ARG A 9 -3.40 5.97 9.90
N THR A 10 -3.07 4.70 10.14
CA THR A 10 -3.36 4.01 11.41
C THR A 10 -2.28 4.21 12.47
N GLY A 11 -1.25 5.02 12.17
CA GLY A 11 -0.10 5.26 13.05
C GLY A 11 0.01 6.72 13.50
N VAL A 12 1.25 7.19 13.64
CA VAL A 12 1.57 8.57 14.04
C VAL A 12 1.05 9.60 13.02
N PHE A 13 1.08 9.24 11.74
CA PHE A 13 0.60 10.11 10.67
C PHE A 13 -0.92 10.13 10.61
N GLN A 14 -1.53 11.29 10.88
CA GLN A 14 -2.98 11.52 10.78
C GLN A 14 -3.36 12.54 9.70
N GLY A 15 -2.38 13.00 8.89
CA GLY A 15 -2.62 13.94 7.79
C GLY A 15 -3.54 13.34 6.72
N LYS A 16 -4.19 14.19 5.90
CA LYS A 16 -5.08 13.80 4.80
C LYS A 16 -4.37 13.54 3.48
N ASP A 17 -3.26 14.20 3.23
CA ASP A 17 -2.50 14.04 1.98
C ASP A 17 -1.17 13.33 2.26
N ASN A 18 -0.15 13.56 1.43
CA ASN A 18 1.19 13.05 1.66
C ASN A 18 1.87 13.83 2.79
N ASP A 19 2.86 13.24 3.44
CA ASP A 19 3.69 13.97 4.41
C ASP A 19 4.65 14.89 3.65
N ASP A 20 4.57 16.20 3.90
CA ASP A 20 5.42 17.20 3.21
C ASP A 20 6.92 17.01 3.53
N ASN A 21 7.24 16.50 4.72
CA ASN A 21 8.62 16.29 5.16
C ASN A 21 9.14 14.89 4.79
N ASN A 22 8.25 13.89 4.72
CA ASN A 22 8.60 12.50 4.42
C ASN A 22 7.64 11.87 3.40
N PRO A 23 7.62 12.36 2.14
CA PRO A 23 6.62 11.95 1.18
C PRO A 23 6.76 10.47 0.79
N ALA A 24 5.66 9.75 0.87
CA ALA A 24 5.54 8.42 0.29
C ALA A 24 5.51 8.51 -1.24
N ASN A 25 6.42 7.80 -1.91
CA ASN A 25 6.50 7.82 -3.38
C ASN A 25 5.51 6.84 -4.04
N PHE A 26 5.01 5.85 -3.29
CA PHE A 26 4.07 4.86 -3.79
C PHE A 26 2.62 5.29 -3.54
N GLY A 27 2.35 5.85 -2.36
CA GLY A 27 1.04 6.38 -2.01
C GLY A 27 0.75 6.41 -0.51
N VAL A 28 -0.37 7.04 -0.18
CA VAL A 28 -0.90 7.14 1.18
C VAL A 28 -2.17 6.31 1.28
N PHE A 29 -2.22 5.41 2.25
CA PHE A 29 -3.28 4.41 2.40
C PHE A 29 -4.00 4.53 3.74
N PRO A 30 -5.29 4.16 3.81
CA PRO A 30 -6.05 4.19 5.05
C PRO A 30 -5.52 3.20 6.09
N ASN A 31 -4.98 2.05 5.66
CA ASN A 31 -4.41 1.01 6.53
C ASN A 31 -3.40 0.14 5.76
N VAL A 32 -2.71 -0.74 6.49
CA VAL A 32 -1.67 -1.64 5.94
C VAL A 32 -2.21 -2.61 4.89
N LEU A 33 -3.44 -3.12 5.06
CA LEU A 33 -4.01 -4.09 4.12
C LEU A 33 -4.17 -3.50 2.72
N GLU A 34 -4.64 -2.25 2.63
CA GLU A 34 -4.79 -1.58 1.34
C GLU A 34 -3.45 -1.24 0.69
N ALA A 35 -2.44 -0.86 1.50
CA ALA A 35 -1.08 -0.66 1.00
C ALA A 35 -0.50 -1.96 0.39
N VAL A 36 -0.64 -3.08 1.10
CA VAL A 36 -0.15 -4.39 0.62
C VAL A 36 -0.87 -4.82 -0.65
N LYS A 37 -2.20 -4.71 -0.70
CA LYS A 37 -2.97 -5.05 -1.92
C LYS A 37 -2.55 -4.18 -3.11
N ALA A 38 -2.32 -2.89 -2.91
CA ALA A 38 -1.89 -1.99 -3.98
C ALA A 38 -0.47 -2.35 -4.47
N ALA A 39 0.46 -2.62 -3.55
CA ALA A 39 1.81 -3.09 -3.89
C ALA A 39 1.77 -4.40 -4.68
N VAL A 40 1.04 -5.40 -4.20
CA VAL A 40 0.92 -6.69 -4.88
C VAL A 40 0.27 -6.56 -6.26
N ARG A 41 -0.75 -5.72 -6.41
CA ARG A 41 -1.38 -5.48 -7.74
C ARG A 41 -0.44 -4.80 -8.73
N LYS A 42 0.44 -3.91 -8.27
CA LYS A 42 1.42 -3.24 -9.13
C LYS A 42 2.47 -4.24 -9.62
N GLU A 43 2.99 -5.08 -8.73
CA GLU A 43 4.11 -5.97 -9.02
C GLU A 43 3.67 -7.32 -9.65
N LEU A 44 2.52 -7.87 -9.24
CA LEU A 44 2.01 -9.17 -9.70
C LEU A 44 0.82 -9.06 -10.67
N GLY A 45 0.33 -7.85 -10.93
CA GLY A 45 -0.81 -7.59 -11.82
C GLY A 45 -2.19 -7.70 -11.15
N GLN A 46 -3.23 -7.31 -11.91
CA GLN A 46 -4.62 -7.25 -11.41
C GLN A 46 -5.27 -8.64 -11.26
N ASP A 47 -4.74 -9.66 -11.92
CA ASP A 47 -5.28 -11.01 -11.88
C ASP A 47 -4.92 -11.77 -10.61
N PHE A 48 -3.92 -11.29 -9.86
CA PHE A 48 -3.50 -11.89 -8.61
C PHE A 48 -4.65 -11.93 -7.59
N LYS A 49 -4.99 -13.13 -7.13
CA LYS A 49 -6.10 -13.35 -6.19
C LYS A 49 -5.58 -13.33 -4.76
N PHE A 50 -6.15 -12.46 -3.93
CA PHE A 50 -5.85 -12.37 -2.49
C PHE A 50 -6.60 -13.38 -1.62
N LYS A 51 -7.36 -14.27 -2.24
CA LYS A 51 -8.11 -15.32 -1.56
C LYS A 51 -7.69 -16.66 -2.13
N TRP A 52 -7.33 -17.57 -1.24
CA TRP A 52 -7.11 -18.96 -1.58
C TRP A 52 -8.41 -19.61 -2.03
N ASN A 53 -8.36 -20.40 -3.11
CA ASN A 53 -9.48 -21.23 -3.56
C ASN A 53 -8.97 -22.69 -3.61
N PRO A 54 -9.44 -23.59 -2.72
CA PRO A 54 -8.98 -24.98 -2.69
C PRO A 54 -9.56 -25.84 -3.83
N LYS A 55 -10.46 -25.30 -4.66
CA LYS A 55 -11.10 -26.01 -5.79
C LYS A 55 -10.39 -25.78 -7.13
N VAL A 56 -9.27 -25.07 -7.12
CA VAL A 56 -8.34 -24.94 -8.26
C VAL A 56 -7.06 -25.66 -7.93
#